data_AF-A0A329SM36-F1
#
_entry.id   AF-A0A329SM36-F1
#
_cell.length_a   1.000
_cell.length_b   1.000
_cell.length_c   1.000
_cell.angle_alpha   90.00
_cell.angle_beta   90.00
_cell.angle_gamma   90.00
#
_symmetry.space_group_name_H-M   'P 1'
#
loop_
_entity.id
_entity.type
_entity.pdbx_description
1 polymer ?
#
loop_
_entity_poly.entity_id
_entity_poly.type
_entity_poly.pdbx_seq_one_letter_code
_entity_poly.pdbx_strand_id
1 'polypeptide(L)' 'MLASAATLDFPEDSATTCLFTDALDIGWSAVVTQVVNFDSKVPATDQQHRLLQCLSGTFTGSQ' A
#
# COMPACT_ATOMS: atom_id res chain seq x y z
N MET A 1 -4.28 -21.20 -8.04
CA MET A 1 -4.86 -19.86 -7.82
C MET A 1 -3.77 -18.82 -8.11
N LEU A 2 -3.53 -18.53 -9.40
CA LEU A 2 -2.62 -17.45 -9.84
C LEU A 2 -3.40 -16.16 -10.13
N ALA A 3 -4.71 -16.26 -10.29
CA ALA A 3 -5.61 -15.15 -10.64
C ALA A 3 -5.75 -14.09 -9.53
N SER A 4 -5.26 -14.36 -8.32
CA SER A 4 -5.35 -13.45 -7.17
C SER A 4 -3.97 -12.96 -6.70
N ALA A 5 -2.91 -13.22 -7.47
CA ALA A 5 -1.59 -12.69 -7.20
C ALA A 5 -1.48 -11.27 -7.78
N ALA A 6 -0.88 -10.37 -7.00
CA ALA A 6 -0.48 -9.05 -7.48
C ALA A 6 1.03 -9.03 -7.72
N THR A 7 1.45 -8.41 -8.83
CA THR A 7 2.88 -8.22 -9.11
C THR A 7 3.44 -7.12 -8.22
N LEU A 8 4.52 -7.41 -7.52
CA LEU A 8 5.30 -6.41 -6.80
C LEU A 8 6.31 -5.75 -7.74
N ASP A 9 6.54 -4.47 -7.54
CA ASP A 9 7.53 -3.67 -8.24
C ASP A 9 8.78 -3.45 -7.39
N PHE A 10 9.88 -3.07 -8.03
CA PHE A 10 11.09 -2.64 -7.33
C PHE A 10 10.95 -1.16 -6.93
N PRO A 11 11.31 -0.77 -5.70
CA PRO A 11 11.30 0.64 -5.30
C PRO A 11 12.18 1.50 -6.21
N GLU A 12 11.65 2.65 -6.63
CA GLU A 12 12.35 3.67 -7.40
C GLU A 12 12.62 4.91 -6.53
N ASP A 13 13.88 5.36 -6.43
CA ASP A 13 14.28 6.48 -5.57
C ASP A 13 13.59 7.81 -5.93
N SER A 14 13.18 7.99 -7.19
CA SER A 14 12.50 9.19 -7.68
C SER A 14 10.97 9.13 -7.53
N ALA A 15 10.40 7.96 -7.22
CA ALA A 15 8.96 7.80 -7.11
C ALA A 15 8.45 8.29 -5.75
N THR A 16 7.20 8.74 -5.72
CA THR A 16 6.51 9.06 -4.47
C THR A 16 5.94 7.79 -3.84
N THR A 17 6.37 7.47 -2.63
CA THR A 17 5.79 6.38 -1.84
C THR A 17 4.43 6.78 -1.28
N CYS A 18 3.41 5.94 -1.49
CA CYS A 18 2.08 6.11 -0.93
C CYS A 18 1.77 4.97 0.05
N LEU A 19 1.39 5.34 1.27
CA LEU A 19 1.02 4.42 2.35
C LEU A 19 -0.48 4.52 2.61
N PHE A 20 -1.18 3.40 2.46
CA PHE A 20 -2.58 3.25 2.82
C PHE A 20 -2.69 2.31 4.00
N THR A 21 -3.42 2.71 5.03
CA THR A 21 -3.60 1.89 6.23
C THR A 21 -5.06 1.80 6.61
N ASP A 22 -5.45 0.65 7.11
CA ASP A 22 -6.72 0.45 7.77
C ASP A 22 -6.50 -0.27 9.09
N ALA A 23 -7.33 0.02 10.08
CA ALA A 23 -7.25 -0.58 11.40
C ALA A 23 -8.64 -0.87 11.96
N LEU A 24 -8.77 -2.04 12.56
CA LEU A 24 -9.95 -2.51 13.27
C LEU A 24 -9.55 -2.84 14.71
N ASP A 25 -10.52 -3.10 15.58
CA ASP A 25 -10.28 -3.39 17.00
C ASP A 25 -9.21 -4.47 17.26
N ILE A 26 -9.17 -5.50 16.40
CA ILE A 26 -8.29 -6.67 16.57
C ILE A 26 -7.02 -6.63 15.72
N GLY A 27 -6.85 -5.65 14.83
CA GLY A 27 -5.72 -5.68 13.91
C GLY A 27 -5.63 -4.53 12.92
N TRP A 28 -4.66 -4.63 12.04
CA TRP A 28 -4.31 -3.58 11.09
C TRP A 28 -3.88 -4.17 9.75
N SER A 29 -3.97 -3.35 8.72
CA SER A 29 -3.41 -3.63 7.41
C SER A 29 -2.75 -2.38 6.84
N ALA A 30 -1.74 -2.59 6.00
CA ALA A 30 -1.09 -1.53 5.26
C ALA A 30 -0.77 -2.00 3.84
N VAL A 31 -0.99 -1.11 2.87
CA VAL A 31 -0.59 -1.30 1.47
C VAL A 31 0.39 -0.18 1.11
N VAL A 32 1.59 -0.58 0.68
CA VAL A 32 2.63 0.32 0.23
C VAL A 32 2.72 0.24 -1.28
N THR A 33 2.62 1.40 -1.93
CA THR A 33 2.75 1.54 -3.38
C THR A 33 3.70 2.69 -3.70
N GLN A 34 4.11 2.79 -4.96
CA GLN A 34 4.83 3.94 -5.49
C GLN A 34 4.13 4.54 -6.71
N VAL A 35 4.32 5.84 -6.91
CA VAL A 35 3.81 6.60 -8.07
C VAL A 35 4.95 7.45 -8.63
N VAL A 36 5.40 7.14 -9.85
CA VAL A 36 6.53 7.83 -10.50
C VAL A 36 6.21 9.29 -10.83
N ASN A 37 4.99 9.56 -11.33
CA ASN A 37 4.54 10.89 -11.71
C ASN A 37 3.36 11.33 -10.83
N PHE A 38 3.60 11.44 -9.52
CA PHE A 38 2.56 11.81 -8.57
C PHE A 38 2.01 13.20 -8.86
N ASP A 39 0.68 13.32 -8.94
CA ASP A 39 -0.01 14.61 -9.10
C ASP A 39 -0.91 14.88 -7.89
N SER A 40 -0.61 15.91 -7.11
CA SER A 40 -1.39 16.28 -5.92
C SER A 40 -2.82 16.74 -6.22
N LYS A 41 -3.16 17.00 -7.48
CA LYS A 41 -4.51 17.34 -7.93
C LYS A 41 -5.36 16.13 -8.26
N VAL A 42 -4.76 14.95 -8.41
CA VAL A 42 -5.46 13.69 -8.68
C VAL A 42 -5.74 12.98 -7.35
N PRO A 43 -6.97 12.48 -7.12
CA PRO A 43 -7.27 11.71 -5.92
C PRO A 43 -6.30 10.55 -5.72
N ALA A 44 -5.95 10.26 -4.47
CA ALA A 44 -4.95 9.24 -4.17
C ALA A 44 -5.28 7.90 -4.83
N THR A 45 -6.54 7.47 -4.82
CA THR A 45 -6.97 6.19 -5.42
C THR A 45 -6.88 6.12 -6.94
N ASP A 46 -6.78 7.27 -7.62
CA ASP A 46 -6.79 7.37 -9.07
C ASP A 46 -5.37 7.53 -9.66
N GLN A 47 -4.34 7.54 -8.80
CA GLN A 47 -2.94 7.56 -9.22
C GLN A 47 -2.54 6.24 -9.90
N GLN A 48 -1.51 6.28 -10.74
CA GLN A 48 -0.93 5.09 -11.37
C GLN A 48 -0.01 4.34 -10.40
N HIS A 49 -0.61 3.68 -9.41
CA HIS A 49 0.09 2.94 -8.37
C HIS A 49 0.78 1.69 -8.90
N ARG A 50 2.01 1.48 -8.43
CA ARG A 50 2.73 0.21 -8.55
C ARG A 50 2.93 -0.37 -7.15
N LEU A 51 2.55 -1.62 -6.97
CA LEU A 51 2.51 -2.25 -5.64
C LEU A 51 3.92 -2.60 -5.17
N LEU A 52 4.28 -2.23 -3.94
CA LEU A 52 5.56 -2.61 -3.33
C LEU A 52 5.36 -3.69 -2.27
N GLN A 53 4.37 -3.52 -1.39
CA GLN A 53 4.16 -4.48 -0.30
C GLN A 53 2.73 -4.42 0.26
N CYS A 54 2.23 -5.59 0.66
CA CYS A 54 1.05 -5.71 1.52
C CYS A 54 1.49 -6.23 2.88
N LEU A 55 1.06 -5.54 3.94
CA LEU A 55 1.35 -5.85 5.33
C LEU A 55 0.04 -5.97 6.10
N SER A 56 0.01 -6.84 7.09
CA SER A 56 -1.10 -6.94 8.03
C SER A 56 -0.64 -7.58 9.33
N GLY A 57 -1.36 -7.32 10.40
CA GLY A 57 -1.13 -7.97 11.67
C GLY A 57 -2.34 -7.88 12.59
N THR A 58 -2.33 -8.67 13.64
CA THR A 58 -3.25 -8.53 14.77
C THR A 58 -2.57 -7.69 15.84
N PHE A 59 -3.33 -6.86 16.55
CA PHE A 59 -2.80 -6.23 17.75
C PHE A 59 -2.53 -7.29 18.81
N THR A 60 -1.40 -7.15 19.51
CA THR A 60 -1.01 -8.07 20.58
C THR A 60 -0.71 -7.26 21.84
N GLY A 61 -1.21 -7.70 22.99
CA GLY A 61 -0.96 -7.05 24.28
C GLY A 61 -1.99 -6.01 24.70
N SER A 62 -3.17 -5.97 24.09
CA SER A 62 -4.32 -5.19 24.56
C SER A 62 -5.39 -6.09 25.20
N GLN A 63 -5.39 -6.12 26.53
CA GLN A 63 -6.60 -6.19 27.36
C GLN A 63 -6.51 -5.09 28.40
#